data_AF-A0A2V1D9F6-F1
#
_entry.id   AF-A0A2V1D9F6-F1
#
_cell.length_a   1.000
_cell.length_b   1.000
_cell.length_c   1.000
_cell.angle_alpha   90.00
_cell.angle_beta   90.00
_cell.angle_gamma   90.00
#
_symmetry.space_group_name_H-M   'P 1'
#
loop_
_entity.id
_entity.type
_entity.pdbx_description
1 polymer ?
#
loop_
_entity_poly.entity_id
_entity_poly.type
_entity_poly.pdbx_seq_one_letter_code
_entity_poly.pdbx_strand_id
1 'polypeptide(L)'
;MESFAQLFEHLPELRVIVCQPCATAIPPAQVVTHLKERHPNAAVATRKSLAAIAHALPDLAWIPGDVRVPKPAQKPIAGLKTQGDGLACLVEGCWYVCVSLRGMQKHCKEKHDWVNEQKRGG
;
A
#
# COMPACT_ATOMS: atom_id res chain seq x y z
N MET A 1 -25.34 10.38 6.44
CA MET A 1 -24.18 11.11 6.99
C MET A 1 -23.01 10.13 6.90
N GLU A 2 -22.05 10.35 6.00
CA GLU A 2 -20.91 9.44 5.85
C GLU A 2 -20.09 9.48 7.14
N SER A 3 -19.97 8.34 7.83
CA SER A 3 -19.16 8.20 9.03
C SER A 3 -17.76 7.71 8.69
N PHE A 4 -16.79 7.97 9.58
CA PHE A 4 -15.40 7.58 9.37
C PHE A 4 -15.25 6.08 9.07
N ALA A 5 -15.93 5.23 9.85
CA ALA A 5 -15.88 3.78 9.71
C ALA A 5 -16.50 3.24 8.41
N GLN A 6 -17.28 4.05 7.66
CA GLN A 6 -17.84 3.65 6.37
C GLN A 6 -16.87 3.88 5.20
N LEU A 7 -15.90 4.78 5.36
CA LEU A 7 -14.96 5.16 4.32
C LEU A 7 -13.55 4.67 4.62
N PHE A 8 -13.17 4.68 5.89
CA PHE A 8 -11.81 4.41 6.34
C PHE A 8 -11.74 3.22 7.29
N GLU A 9 -10.76 2.37 7.01
CA GLU A 9 -10.33 1.31 7.90
C GLU A 9 -8.97 1.67 8.50
N HIS A 10 -8.86 1.65 9.83
CA HIS A 10 -7.60 1.93 10.51
C HIS A 10 -6.79 0.64 10.68
N LEU A 11 -5.58 0.62 10.10
CA LEU A 11 -4.63 -0.49 10.21
C LEU A 11 -3.43 -0.05 11.06
N PRO A 12 -3.51 -0.13 12.41
CA PRO A 12 -2.45 0.33 13.31
C PRO A 12 -1.14 -0.45 13.15
N GLU A 13 -1.22 -1.73 12.74
CA GLU A 13 -0.02 -2.56 12.50
C GLU A 13 0.86 -2.00 11.38
N LEU A 14 0.23 -1.45 10.34
CA LEU A 14 0.88 -0.85 9.18
C LEU A 14 1.07 0.67 9.33
N ARG A 15 0.43 1.25 10.35
CA ARG A 15 0.34 2.68 10.63
C ARG A 15 -0.34 3.50 9.55
N VAL A 16 -1.40 2.97 8.95
CA VAL A 16 -2.11 3.65 7.86
C VAL A 16 -3.62 3.59 8.06
N ILE A 17 -4.32 4.50 7.39
CA ILE A 17 -5.75 4.39 7.14
C ILE A 17 -5.97 4.02 5.68
N VAL A 18 -6.87 3.09 5.43
CA VAL A 18 -7.23 2.63 4.08
C VAL A 18 -8.58 3.20 3.72
N CYS A 19 -8.64 3.95 2.63
CA CYS A 19 -9.91 4.32 2.02
C CYS A 19 -10.46 3.10 1.29
N GLN A 20 -11.50 2.47 1.83
CA GLN A 20 -12.10 1.25 1.29
C GLN A 20 -12.61 1.42 -0.16
N PRO A 21 -13.41 2.47 -0.50
CA PRO A 21 -13.89 2.63 -1.88
C PRO A 21 -12.78 2.94 -2.89
N CYS A 22 -11.69 3.57 -2.46
CA CYS A 22 -10.53 3.84 -3.33
C CYS A 22 -9.48 2.72 -3.30
N ALA A 23 -9.65 1.74 -2.41
CA ALA A 23 -8.72 0.68 -2.11
C ALA A 23 -7.25 1.12 -1.94
N THR A 24 -7.03 2.27 -1.28
CA THR A 24 -5.72 2.94 -1.19
C THR A 24 -5.43 3.40 0.24
N ALA A 25 -4.18 3.21 0.69
CA ALA A 25 -3.69 3.75 1.96
C ALA A 25 -3.43 5.25 1.84
N ILE A 26 -3.98 6.04 2.76
CA ILE A 26 -3.91 7.49 2.76
C ILE A 26 -3.16 7.97 4.00
N PRO A 27 -2.11 8.78 3.87
CA PRO A 27 -1.46 9.38 5.03
C PRO A 27 -2.36 10.46 5.65
N PRO A 28 -2.29 10.70 6.97
CA PRO A 28 -3.13 11.69 7.67
C PRO A 28 -3.13 13.07 7.01
N ALA A 29 -1.96 13.52 6.56
CA ALA A 29 -1.77 14.82 5.91
C ALA A 29 -2.54 14.96 4.58
N GLN A 30 -2.87 13.85 3.90
CA GLN A 30 -3.53 13.87 2.59
C GLN A 30 -5.02 13.54 2.63
N VAL A 31 -5.60 13.27 3.81
CA VAL A 31 -7.02 12.89 3.94
C VAL A 31 -7.95 13.92 3.28
N VAL A 32 -7.73 15.21 3.55
CA VAL A 32 -8.57 16.28 2.99
C VAL A 32 -8.46 16.34 1.46
N THR A 33 -7.23 16.28 0.93
CA THR A 33 -6.98 16.30 -0.52
C THR A 33 -7.57 15.08 -1.20
N HIS A 34 -7.36 13.89 -0.62
CA HIS A 34 -7.93 12.64 -1.10
C HIS A 34 -9.47 12.71 -1.17
N LEU A 35 -10.12 13.14 -0.08
CA LEU A 35 -11.58 13.28 -0.06
C LEU A 35 -12.07 14.32 -1.07
N LYS A 36 -11.33 15.41 -1.29
CA LYS A 36 -11.69 16.42 -2.30
C LYS A 36 -11.67 15.84 -3.71
N GLU A 37 -10.67 15.04 -4.05
CA GLU A 37 -10.46 14.53 -5.41
C GLU A 37 -11.26 13.26 -5.71
N ARG A 38 -11.37 12.36 -4.74
CA ARG A 38 -11.96 11.03 -4.90
C ARG A 38 -13.38 10.92 -4.33
N HIS A 39 -13.77 11.86 -3.46
CA HIS A 39 -15.10 11.94 -2.86
C HIS A 39 -15.71 13.36 -3.01
N PRO A 40 -15.89 13.86 -4.25
CA PRO A 40 -16.32 15.24 -4.49
C PRO A 40 -17.72 15.56 -3.93
N ASN A 41 -18.55 14.54 -3.68
CA ASN A 41 -19.88 14.69 -3.09
C ASN A 41 -19.86 14.88 -1.57
N ALA A 42 -18.75 14.57 -0.89
CA ALA A 42 -18.64 14.79 0.55
C ALA A 42 -18.60 16.31 0.84
N ALA A 43 -19.46 16.79 1.73
CA ALA A 43 -19.48 18.20 2.11
C ALA A 43 -18.14 18.63 2.75
N VAL A 44 -17.75 19.90 2.59
CA VAL A 44 -16.49 20.44 3.14
C VAL A 44 -16.40 20.23 4.66
N ALA A 45 -17.51 20.42 5.38
CA ALA A 45 -17.58 20.18 6.82
C ALA A 45 -17.30 18.70 7.15
N THR A 46 -17.93 17.77 6.43
CA THR A 46 -17.69 16.33 6.57
C THR A 46 -16.22 15.98 6.33
N ARG A 47 -15.59 16.51 5.26
CA ARG A 47 -14.17 16.26 4.97
C ARG A 47 -13.26 16.70 6.11
N LYS A 48 -13.52 17.88 6.69
CA LYS A 48 -12.77 18.39 7.84
C LYS A 48 -12.97 17.52 9.08
N SER A 49 -14.20 17.11 9.38
CA SER A 49 -14.48 16.21 10.50
C SER A 49 -13.79 14.86 10.34
N LEU A 50 -13.85 14.25 9.15
CA LEU A 50 -13.18 12.98 8.87
C LEU A 50 -11.65 13.10 8.99
N ALA A 51 -11.07 14.20 8.51
CA ALA A 51 -9.65 14.47 8.67
C ALA A 51 -9.25 14.68 10.14
N ALA A 52 -10.07 15.38 10.93
CA ALA A 52 -9.83 15.55 12.36
C ALA A 52 -9.86 14.21 13.11
N ILE A 53 -10.79 13.32 12.76
CA ILE A 53 -10.82 11.95 13.30
C ILE A 53 -9.55 11.20 12.92
N ALA A 54 -9.14 11.24 11.64
CA ALA A 54 -7.90 10.61 11.20
C ALA A 54 -6.66 11.13 11.95
N HIS A 55 -6.59 12.44 12.21
CA HIS A 55 -5.45 13.05 12.90
C HIS A 55 -5.40 12.70 14.39
N ALA A 56 -6.55 12.37 15.00
CA ALA A 56 -6.64 11.95 16.38
C ALA A 56 -6.36 10.45 16.59
N LEU A 57 -6.27 9.67 15.52
CA LEU A 57 -5.94 8.24 15.63
C LEU A 57 -4.47 8.07 16.05
N PRO A 58 -4.20 7.21 17.03
CA PRO A 58 -2.83 6.85 17.38
C PRO A 58 -2.20 6.00 16.28
N ASP A 59 -0.87 5.88 16.32
CA ASP A 59 -0.10 4.96 15.48
C ASP A 59 -0.26 5.15 13.96
N LEU A 60 -0.43 6.39 13.49
CA LEU A 60 -0.39 6.69 12.06
C LEU A 60 0.96 7.22 11.58
N ALA A 61 1.38 6.79 10.40
CA ALA A 61 2.56 7.26 9.71
C ALA A 61 2.25 8.59 9.01
N TRP A 62 2.86 9.66 9.48
CA TRP A 62 2.70 11.01 8.92
C TRP A 62 3.58 11.24 7.70
N ILE A 63 4.72 10.54 7.63
CA ILE A 63 5.65 10.53 6.51
C ILE A 63 5.76 9.12 5.93
N PRO A 64 6.08 8.98 4.63
CA PRO A 64 6.20 7.66 3.99
C PRO A 64 7.19 6.71 4.67
N GLY A 65 8.25 7.23 5.30
CA GLY A 65 9.26 6.44 5.99
C GLY A 65 8.79 5.78 7.29
N ASP A 66 7.70 6.27 7.89
CA ASP A 66 7.16 5.73 9.15
C ASP A 66 6.16 4.59 8.92
N VAL A 67 5.80 4.34 7.66
CA VAL A 67 4.90 3.25 7.28
C VAL A 67 5.60 1.93 7.59
N ARG A 68 4.94 1.09 8.37
CA ARG A 68 5.44 -0.26 8.65
C ARG A 68 5.10 -1.14 7.46
N VAL A 69 6.08 -1.32 6.57
CA VAL A 69 5.94 -2.22 5.43
C VAL A 69 5.84 -3.65 5.96
N PRO A 70 4.75 -4.38 5.65
CA PRO A 70 4.65 -5.76 6.10
C PRO A 70 5.71 -6.59 5.39
N LYS A 71 6.19 -7.64 6.07
CA LYS A 71 6.96 -8.68 5.39
C LYS A 71 6.13 -9.23 4.23
N PRO A 72 6.77 -9.71 3.14
CA PRO A 72 6.05 -10.34 2.04
C PRO A 72 5.10 -11.40 2.60
N ALA A 73 3.80 -11.09 2.55
CA ALA A 73 2.76 -11.93 3.09
C ALA A 73 2.12 -12.71 1.96
N GLN A 74 1.72 -13.95 2.23
CA GLN A 74 0.99 -14.76 1.25
C GLN A 74 -0.43 -14.22 0.98
N LYS A 75 -0.95 -13.36 1.87
CA LYS A 75 -2.29 -12.79 1.78
C LYS A 75 -2.23 -11.28 1.54
N PRO A 76 -3.08 -10.76 0.64
CA PRO A 76 -3.26 -9.32 0.49
C PRO A 76 -3.73 -8.64 1.77
N ILE A 77 -3.34 -7.38 1.93
CA ILE A 77 -3.86 -6.51 2.99
C ILE A 77 -5.31 -6.17 2.64
N ALA A 78 -6.22 -6.38 3.59
CA ALA A 78 -7.63 -6.08 3.43
C ALA A 78 -7.83 -4.61 3.02
N GLY A 79 -8.76 -4.39 2.09
CA GLY A 79 -9.11 -3.04 1.62
C GLY A 79 -8.08 -2.39 0.69
N LEU A 80 -6.90 -2.98 0.44
CA LEU A 80 -5.96 -2.46 -0.56
C LEU A 80 -6.16 -3.12 -1.91
N LYS A 81 -5.93 -2.34 -2.97
CA LYS A 81 -6.01 -2.84 -4.34
C LYS A 81 -4.93 -3.89 -4.56
N THR A 82 -5.35 -5.10 -4.93
CA THR A 82 -4.46 -6.16 -5.37
C THR A 82 -4.14 -6.01 -6.85
N GLN A 83 -2.87 -6.04 -7.22
CA GLN A 83 -2.45 -6.15 -8.61
C GLN A 83 -1.99 -7.57 -8.91
N GLY A 84 -2.85 -8.34 -9.60
CA GLY A 84 -2.53 -9.59 -10.30
C GLY A 84 -1.64 -10.60 -9.56
N ASP A 85 -1.04 -11.50 -10.35
CA ASP A 85 -0.07 -12.48 -9.86
C ASP A 85 1.30 -11.79 -9.69
N GLY A 86 1.50 -11.19 -8.52
CA GLY A 86 2.79 -10.64 -8.11
C GLY A 86 3.84 -11.74 -7.96
N LEU A 87 5.08 -11.44 -8.33
CA LEU A 87 6.24 -12.29 -8.10
C LEU A 87 6.96 -11.83 -6.84
N ALA A 88 7.29 -12.79 -5.96
CA ALA A 88 8.15 -12.58 -4.81
C ALA A 88 9.49 -13.29 -5.03
N CYS A 89 10.59 -12.65 -4.62
CA CYS A 89 11.87 -13.31 -4.57
C CYS A 89 11.86 -14.38 -3.47
N LEU A 90 12.34 -15.59 -3.79
CA LEU A 90 12.36 -16.72 -2.86
C LEU A 90 13.72 -16.93 -2.18
N VAL A 91 14.69 -16.05 -2.44
CA VAL A 91 16.00 -16.11 -1.76
C VAL A 91 15.82 -15.72 -0.29
N GLU A 92 16.35 -16.55 0.60
CA GLU A 92 16.29 -16.33 2.05
C GLU A 92 16.78 -14.92 2.43
N GLY A 93 15.96 -14.21 3.21
CA GLY A 93 16.24 -12.84 3.63
C GLY A 93 15.94 -11.74 2.58
N CYS A 94 15.51 -12.10 1.36
CA CYS A 94 15.12 -11.12 0.35
C CYS A 94 13.60 -10.87 0.36
N TRP A 95 13.21 -9.59 0.49
CA TRP A 95 11.79 -9.19 0.52
C TRP A 95 11.32 -8.47 -0.74
N TYR A 96 12.05 -8.64 -1.84
CA TYR A 96 11.71 -8.00 -3.11
C TYR A 96 10.47 -8.63 -3.74
N VAL A 97 9.52 -7.79 -4.12
CA VAL A 97 8.32 -8.17 -4.87
C VAL A 97 8.15 -7.28 -6.11
N CYS A 98 7.65 -7.84 -7.21
CA CYS A 98 7.35 -7.09 -8.41
C CYS A 98 6.28 -7.78 -9.26
N VAL A 99 5.66 -7.06 -10.18
CA VAL A 99 4.59 -7.61 -11.04
C VAL A 99 5.09 -8.15 -12.40
N SER A 100 6.40 -8.07 -12.68
CA SER A 100 6.94 -8.45 -14.00
C SER A 100 8.10 -9.43 -13.88
N LEU A 101 8.06 -10.49 -14.69
CA LEU A 101 9.12 -11.49 -14.74
C LEU A 101 10.48 -10.86 -15.07
N ARG A 102 10.50 -9.90 -16.00
CA ARG A 102 11.72 -9.17 -16.37
C ARG A 102 12.29 -8.38 -15.18
N GLY A 103 11.44 -7.78 -14.35
CA GLY A 103 11.84 -7.10 -13.12
C GLY A 103 12.46 -8.07 -12.13
N MET A 104 11.83 -9.24 -11.94
CA MET A 104 12.34 -10.28 -11.04
C MET A 104 13.68 -10.83 -11.53
N GLN A 105 13.82 -11.17 -12.82
CA GLN A 105 15.08 -11.64 -13.41
C GLN A 105 16.21 -10.63 -13.24
N LYS A 106 15.92 -9.33 -13.46
CA LYS A 106 16.88 -8.25 -13.23
C LYS A 106 17.30 -8.20 -11.76
N HIS A 107 16.33 -8.22 -10.84
CA HIS A 107 16.59 -8.25 -9.41
C HIS A 107 17.47 -9.44 -9.00
N CYS A 108 17.10 -10.66 -9.41
CA CYS A 108 17.87 -11.86 -9.08
C CYS A 108 19.30 -11.79 -9.62
N LYS A 109 19.49 -11.28 -10.84
CA LYS A 109 20.82 -11.09 -11.42
C LYS A 109 21.66 -10.06 -10.65
N GLU A 110 21.06 -8.93 -10.26
CA GLU A 110 21.79 -7.81 -9.62
C GLU A 110 22.00 -7.98 -8.11
N LYS A 111 21.13 -8.74 -7.43
CA LYS A 111 21.12 -8.86 -5.96
C LYS A 111 21.49 -10.25 -5.45
N HIS A 112 21.39 -11.27 -6.30
CA HIS A 112 21.63 -12.67 -5.93
C HIS A 112 22.57 -13.37 -6.90
N ASP A 113 23.25 -12.60 -7.77
CA ASP A 113 24.18 -13.09 -8.79
C ASP A 113 23.61 -14.23 -9.63
N TRP A 114 22.28 -14.25 -9.80
CA TRP A 114 21.61 -15.32 -10.52
C TRP A 114 22.00 -15.26 -11.99
N VAL A 115 22.52 -16.39 -12.49
CA VAL A 115 22.87 -16.58 -13.90
C VAL A 115 21.81 -17.46 -14.54
N ASN A 116 21.28 -17.00 -15.67
CA ASN A 116 20.39 -17.84 -16.46
C ASN A 116 21.19 -18.97 -17.12
N GLU A 117 20.94 -20.21 -16.72
CA GLU A 117 21.59 -21.40 -17.29
C GLU A 117 21.12 -21.73 -18.71
N GLN A 118 20.00 -21.13 -19.16
CA GLN A 118 19.47 -21.34 -20.48
C GLN A 118 20.31 -20.55 -21.50
N LYS A 119 21.25 -21.24 -22.15
CA LYS A 119 22.00 -20.71 -23.31
C LYS A 119 21.00 -20.30 -24.40
N ARG A 120 21.23 -19.13 -25.03
CA ARG A 120 20.47 -18.70 -26.22
C ARG A 120 20.47 -19.86 -27.21
N GLY A 121 19.30 -20.43 -27.48
CA GLY A 121 19.15 -21.45 -28.50
C GLY A 121 19.70 -20.92 -29.82
N GLY A 122 20.61 -21.69 -30.43
CA GLY A 122 21.02 -21.50 -31.81
C GLY A 122 19.92 -21.96 -32.76
#